data_AF-A0A0L6VA88-F1
#
_entry.id   AF-A0A0L6VA88-F1
#
_cell.length_a   1.000
_cell.length_b   1.000
_cell.length_c   1.000
_cell.angle_alpha   90.00
_cell.angle_beta   90.00
_cell.angle_gamma   90.00
#
_symmetry.space_group_name_H-M   'P 1'
#
loop_
_entity.id
_entity.type
_entity.pdbx_description
1 polymer ?
#
loop_
_entity_poly.entity_id
_entity_poly.type
_entity_poly.pdbx_seq_one_letter_code
_entity_poly.pdbx_strand_id
1 'polypeptide(L)'
;MKNMIKIANFIHQSVYNCHSVMMDYNLPMIQGLWLIKILCKGVLLRKDVVAGLPSLHKLPQLGNLWFHKIIVHPSKIKGDFFLIGIKNLIEQTKEEDGPNFLPGSQVHVGYPILWEGKVTAISETLFNYNLNPHFQCFCSSPNDGKAWKTWNQNAHEIE
;
A
#
# COMPACT_ATOMS: atom_id res chain seq x y z
N MET A 1 -28.98 32.83 -32.20
CA MET A 1 -29.28 33.24 -30.81
C MET A 1 -28.50 32.33 -29.87
N LYS A 2 -27.47 32.84 -29.20
CA LYS A 2 -26.64 32.06 -28.26
C LYS A 2 -27.17 32.27 -26.85
N ASN A 3 -27.63 31.20 -26.20
CA ASN A 3 -28.05 31.23 -24.81
C ASN A 3 -26.81 31.34 -23.91
N MET A 4 -26.69 32.49 -23.24
CA MET A 4 -25.61 32.81 -22.33
C MET A 4 -26.03 32.43 -20.92
N ILE A 5 -25.47 31.35 -20.38
CA ILE A 5 -25.66 30.95 -18.98
C ILE A 5 -24.85 31.93 -18.12
N LYS A 6 -25.55 32.81 -17.38
CA LYS A 6 -24.94 33.66 -16.36
C LYS A 6 -24.77 32.83 -15.08
N ILE A 7 -23.54 32.42 -14.79
CA ILE A 7 -23.19 31.88 -13.48
C ILE A 7 -22.96 33.07 -12.55
N ALA A 8 -23.66 33.08 -11.40
CA ALA A 8 -23.61 34.16 -10.42
C ALA A 8 -22.19 34.34 -9.86
N ASN A 9 -21.72 35.59 -9.85
CA ASN A 9 -20.41 35.98 -9.31
C ASN A 9 -20.41 35.86 -7.78
N PHE A 10 -19.75 34.85 -7.24
CA PHE A 10 -19.34 34.79 -5.84
C PHE A 10 -17.95 35.43 -5.75
N ILE A 11 -17.88 36.70 -5.35
CA ILE A 11 -16.62 37.47 -5.35
C ILE A 11 -15.93 37.29 -4.00
N HIS A 12 -14.82 36.54 -3.98
CA HIS A 12 -13.87 36.53 -2.87
C HIS A 12 -12.98 37.78 -2.93
N GLN A 13 -12.44 38.22 -1.77
CA GLN A 13 -11.51 39.35 -1.66
C GLN A 13 -10.36 39.30 -2.69
N SER A 14 -10.07 40.45 -3.29
CA SER A 14 -9.07 40.61 -4.35
C SER A 14 -7.67 40.20 -3.89
N VAL A 15 -7.03 39.32 -4.66
CA VAL A 15 -5.65 38.88 -4.43
C VAL A 15 -4.70 39.97 -4.92
N TYR A 16 -4.11 40.72 -3.98
CA TYR A 16 -3.26 41.89 -4.30
C TYR A 16 -1.88 41.56 -4.88
N ASN A 17 -1.50 40.28 -4.98
CA ASN A 17 -0.25 39.80 -5.61
C ASN A 17 -0.49 38.44 -6.29
N CYS A 18 -1.36 38.39 -7.29
CA CYS A 18 -1.65 37.16 -8.04
C CYS A 18 -0.70 37.04 -9.24
N HIS A 19 0.18 36.03 -9.24
CA HIS A 19 1.07 35.69 -10.37
C HIS A 19 0.48 34.62 -11.29
N SER A 20 -0.82 34.31 -11.16
CA SER A 20 -1.47 33.29 -11.98
C SER A 20 -1.62 33.78 -13.42
N VAL A 21 -1.13 32.99 -14.37
CA VAL A 21 -1.26 33.26 -15.80
C VAL A 21 -2.38 32.40 -16.35
N MET A 22 -3.37 33.03 -16.98
CA MET A 22 -4.39 32.34 -17.76
C MET A 22 -3.88 32.21 -19.20
N MET A 23 -3.92 30.99 -19.74
CA MET A 23 -3.59 30.71 -21.13
C MET A 23 -4.77 30.03 -21.80
N ASP A 24 -5.01 30.38 -23.07
CA ASP A 24 -6.00 29.72 -23.90
C ASP A 24 -5.56 28.27 -24.19
N TYR A 25 -6.47 27.33 -23.98
CA TYR A 25 -6.23 25.93 -24.27
C TYR A 25 -6.59 25.62 -25.72
N ASN A 26 -5.58 25.35 -26.56
CA ASN A 26 -5.79 24.92 -27.93
C ASN A 26 -6.20 23.44 -27.95
N LEU A 27 -7.45 23.18 -28.35
CA LEU A 27 -7.96 21.82 -28.50
C LEU A 27 -7.20 21.09 -29.63
N PRO A 28 -6.61 19.92 -29.37
CA PRO A 28 -5.99 19.14 -30.43
C PRO A 28 -7.06 18.66 -31.43
N MET A 29 -6.80 18.82 -32.73
CA MET A 29 -7.67 18.26 -33.77
C MET A 29 -7.58 16.73 -33.74
N ILE A 30 -8.73 16.06 -33.65
CA ILE A 30 -8.83 14.58 -33.59
C ILE A 30 -8.72 13.95 -34.99
N GLN A 31 -8.58 14.75 -36.05
CA GLN A 31 -8.54 14.26 -37.43
C GLN A 31 -7.33 13.34 -37.66
N GLY A 32 -7.60 12.09 -38.04
CA GLY A 32 -6.56 11.07 -38.29
C GLY A 32 -6.08 10.32 -37.05
N LEU A 33 -6.63 10.59 -35.87
CA LEU A 33 -6.30 9.87 -34.63
C LEU A 33 -7.37 8.82 -34.30
N TRP A 34 -6.93 7.65 -33.85
CA TRP A 34 -7.81 6.61 -33.31
C TRP A 34 -7.58 6.42 -31.82
N LEU A 35 -8.66 6.18 -31.08
CA LEU A 35 -8.58 5.84 -29.67
C LEU A 35 -8.01 4.42 -29.51
N ILE A 36 -6.93 4.31 -28.74
CA ILE A 36 -6.39 3.01 -28.34
C ILE A 36 -7.25 2.51 -27.18
N LYS A 37 -8.06 1.47 -27.42
CA LYS A 37 -8.95 0.87 -26.41
C LYS A 37 -8.27 -0.18 -25.54
N ILE A 38 -6.97 -0.39 -25.76
CA ILE A 38 -6.17 -1.41 -25.08
C ILE A 38 -5.02 -0.74 -24.32
N LEU A 39 -4.33 -1.53 -23.52
CA LEU A 39 -3.11 -1.13 -22.85
C LEU A 39 -2.05 -0.68 -23.87
N CYS A 40 -1.55 0.53 -23.69
CA CYS A 40 -0.47 1.06 -24.52
C CYS A 40 0.82 0.28 -24.32
N LYS A 41 1.65 0.22 -25.36
CA LYS A 41 2.99 -0.39 -25.28
C LYS A 41 3.82 0.31 -24.20
N GLY A 42 4.42 -0.47 -23.31
CA GLY A 42 5.26 0.04 -22.21
C GLY A 42 4.52 0.40 -20.93
N VAL A 43 3.21 0.14 -20.84
CA VAL A 43 2.49 0.30 -19.56
C VAL A 43 3.04 -0.65 -18.51
N LEU A 44 3.26 -0.11 -17.31
CA LEU A 44 3.71 -0.88 -16.16
C LEU A 44 2.50 -1.46 -15.43
N LEU A 45 2.50 -2.78 -15.21
CA LEU A 45 1.39 -3.50 -14.59
C LEU A 45 1.91 -4.53 -13.59
N ARG A 46 1.01 -5.05 -12.76
CA ARG A 46 1.30 -6.15 -11.84
C ARG A 46 2.48 -5.81 -10.93
N LYS A 47 3.60 -6.51 -11.05
CA LYS A 47 4.80 -6.33 -10.22
C LYS A 47 5.50 -5.01 -10.51
N ASP A 48 5.32 -4.45 -11.69
CA ASP A 48 6.06 -3.26 -12.12
C ASP A 48 5.24 -1.97 -11.93
N VAL A 49 4.04 -2.07 -11.34
CA VAL A 49 3.17 -0.91 -11.11
C VAL A 49 3.89 0.19 -10.32
N VAL A 50 3.58 1.45 -10.65
CA VAL A 50 4.12 2.64 -9.98
C VAL A 50 3.79 2.60 -8.49
N ALA A 51 4.72 3.12 -7.66
CA ALA A 51 4.54 3.21 -6.22
C ALA A 51 3.22 3.88 -5.83
N GLY A 52 2.61 3.40 -4.75
CA GLY A 52 1.31 3.87 -4.26
C GLY A 52 0.10 3.23 -4.94
N LEU A 53 0.27 2.52 -6.07
CA LEU A 53 -0.83 1.75 -6.66
C LEU A 53 -0.90 0.35 -6.04
N PRO A 54 -2.11 -0.14 -5.71
CA PRO A 54 -2.28 -1.49 -5.19
C PRO A 54 -1.88 -2.54 -6.23
N SER A 55 -1.18 -3.59 -5.80
CA SER A 55 -0.88 -4.73 -6.66
C SER A 55 -0.84 -6.03 -5.88
N LEU A 56 -1.64 -6.99 -6.35
CA LEU A 56 -1.64 -8.32 -5.78
C LEU A 56 -0.37 -9.12 -6.15
N HIS A 57 0.31 -8.76 -7.23
CA HIS A 57 1.30 -9.65 -7.83
C HIS A 57 2.69 -9.57 -7.18
N LYS A 58 2.85 -8.72 -6.15
CA LYS A 58 4.11 -8.55 -5.42
C LYS A 58 4.43 -9.75 -4.51
N LEU A 59 3.42 -10.52 -4.08
CA LEU A 59 3.59 -11.72 -3.25
C LEU A 59 2.93 -12.94 -3.90
N PRO A 60 3.48 -14.16 -3.73
CA PRO A 60 2.84 -15.38 -4.21
C PRO A 60 1.53 -15.66 -3.46
N GLN A 61 0.48 -15.98 -4.22
CA GLN A 61 -0.89 -16.11 -3.70
C GLN A 61 -1.59 -17.37 -4.17
N LEU A 62 -2.55 -17.79 -3.37
CA LEU A 62 -3.57 -18.78 -3.68
C LEU A 62 -4.92 -18.08 -3.63
N GLY A 63 -5.64 -18.06 -4.75
CA GLY A 63 -6.97 -17.48 -4.82
C GLY A 63 -8.02 -18.57 -4.75
N ASN A 64 -8.89 -18.52 -3.74
CA ASN A 64 -10.01 -19.45 -3.58
C ASN A 64 -11.32 -18.66 -3.37
N LEU A 65 -12.41 -19.12 -3.98
CA LEU A 65 -13.74 -18.53 -3.78
C LEU A 65 -14.38 -19.14 -2.52
N TRP A 66 -14.80 -18.31 -1.57
CA TRP A 66 -15.41 -18.76 -0.33
C TRP A 66 -16.61 -17.91 0.10
N PHE A 67 -17.53 -18.54 0.82
CA PHE A 67 -18.67 -17.89 1.45
C PHE A 67 -18.27 -17.44 2.86
N HIS A 68 -17.57 -16.30 2.97
CA HIS A 68 -17.22 -15.71 4.27
C HIS A 68 -17.94 -14.39 4.52
N LYS A 69 -18.24 -14.06 5.79
CA LYS A 69 -18.97 -12.85 6.14
C LYS A 69 -18.01 -11.68 6.42
N ILE A 70 -17.54 -11.05 5.36
CA ILE A 70 -16.65 -9.88 5.46
C ILE A 70 -17.47 -8.60 5.67
N ILE A 71 -16.96 -7.69 6.49
CA ILE A 71 -17.56 -6.37 6.76
C ILE A 71 -16.70 -5.32 6.06
N VAL A 72 -17.11 -4.88 4.87
CA VAL A 72 -16.46 -3.77 4.14
C VAL A 72 -17.17 -2.44 4.43
N HIS A 73 -18.48 -2.52 4.63
CA HIS A 73 -19.33 -1.40 5.03
C HIS A 73 -20.00 -1.75 6.36
N PRO A 74 -20.50 -0.74 7.12
CA PRO A 74 -21.21 -1.01 8.37
C PRO A 74 -22.39 -1.98 8.21
N SER A 75 -22.93 -2.14 6.99
CA SER A 75 -23.87 -3.19 6.64
C SER A 75 -23.16 -4.50 6.22
N LYS A 76 -23.61 -5.61 6.81
CA LYS A 76 -23.17 -6.95 6.44
C LYS A 76 -23.67 -7.29 5.03
N ILE A 77 -22.74 -7.50 4.10
CA ILE A 77 -23.05 -7.95 2.74
C ILE A 77 -23.29 -9.48 2.79
N LYS A 78 -24.35 -9.94 2.12
CA LYS A 78 -24.64 -11.36 1.89
C LYS A 78 -24.25 -11.68 0.45
N GLY A 79 -23.04 -12.19 0.24
CA GLY A 79 -22.51 -12.51 -1.08
C GLY A 79 -21.22 -13.31 -0.98
N ASP A 80 -20.72 -13.75 -2.13
CA ASP A 80 -19.52 -14.57 -2.24
C ASP A 80 -18.30 -13.65 -2.31
N PHE A 81 -17.23 -14.01 -1.60
CA PHE A 81 -16.01 -13.21 -1.59
C PHE A 81 -14.85 -14.03 -2.12
N PHE A 82 -13.97 -13.33 -2.84
CA PHE A 82 -12.72 -13.90 -3.27
C PHE A 82 -11.69 -13.76 -2.15
N LEU A 83 -11.29 -14.88 -1.54
CA LEU A 83 -10.28 -14.90 -0.50
C LEU A 83 -8.92 -15.15 -1.14
N ILE A 84 -7.96 -14.31 -0.77
CA ILE A 84 -6.58 -14.40 -1.26
C ILE A 84 -5.72 -14.87 -0.09
N GLY A 85 -5.29 -16.13 -0.14
CA GLY A 85 -4.27 -16.67 0.76
C GLY A 85 -2.87 -16.27 0.29
N ILE A 86 -2.08 -15.68 1.18
CA ILE A 86 -0.68 -15.33 0.90
C ILE A 86 0.19 -16.51 1.33
N LYS A 87 1.10 -16.98 0.47
CA LYS A 87 2.04 -18.04 0.85
C LYS A 87 3.19 -17.44 1.66
N ASN A 88 3.54 -18.08 2.78
CA ASN A 88 4.73 -17.72 3.54
C ASN A 88 5.99 -18.12 2.77
N LEU A 89 6.83 -17.14 2.43
CA LEU A 89 8.09 -17.35 1.74
C LEU A 89 9.24 -17.69 2.70
N ILE A 90 9.09 -17.35 3.99
CA ILE A 90 10.16 -17.45 5.00
C ILE A 90 10.37 -18.90 5.42
N GLU A 91 9.31 -19.70 5.51
CA GLU A 91 9.37 -21.13 5.86
C GLU A 91 10.22 -21.99 4.88
N GLN A 92 10.48 -21.48 3.67
CA GLN A 92 11.29 -22.18 2.66
C GLN A 92 12.76 -21.77 2.66
N THR A 93 13.14 -20.76 3.45
CA THR A 93 14.51 -20.26 3.54
C THR A 93 15.14 -20.85 4.80
N LYS A 94 16.34 -21.44 4.69
CA LYS A 94 17.06 -21.99 5.85
C LYS A 94 17.30 -20.87 6.86
N GLU A 95 17.15 -21.17 8.16
CA GLU A 95 17.37 -20.24 9.30
C GLU A 95 18.71 -19.48 9.25
N GLU A 96 19.68 -20.02 8.49
CA GLU A 96 21.07 -19.56 8.38
C GLU A 96 21.24 -18.43 7.33
N ASP A 97 20.32 -18.31 6.37
CA ASP A 97 20.34 -17.32 5.28
C ASP A 97 19.42 -16.13 5.55
N GLY A 98 19.39 -15.66 6.80
CA GLY A 98 18.54 -14.56 7.27
C GLY A 98 19.11 -13.12 7.23
N PRO A 99 19.92 -12.65 6.25
CA PRO A 99 20.41 -11.27 6.29
C PRO A 99 19.36 -10.22 5.86
N ASN A 100 18.18 -10.61 5.39
CA ASN A 100 17.18 -9.66 4.84
C ASN A 100 16.19 -9.10 5.86
N PHE A 101 16.12 -9.67 7.07
CA PHE A 101 15.30 -9.16 8.17
C PHE A 101 16.20 -8.64 9.28
N LEU A 102 17.22 -7.86 8.94
CA LEU A 102 17.99 -7.17 9.97
C LEU A 102 17.25 -5.89 10.38
N PRO A 103 17.07 -5.65 11.69
CA PRO A 103 16.71 -4.32 12.18
C PRO A 103 17.58 -3.25 11.52
N GLY A 104 16.97 -2.15 11.10
CA GLY A 104 17.61 -1.08 10.32
C GLY A 104 17.35 -1.14 8.82
N SER A 105 16.90 -2.27 8.28
CA SER A 105 16.63 -2.43 6.84
C SER A 105 15.35 -1.71 6.40
N GLN A 106 15.34 -1.20 5.18
CA GLN A 106 14.14 -0.63 4.53
C GLN A 106 13.30 -1.77 3.94
N VAL A 107 12.01 -1.78 4.25
CA VAL A 107 11.05 -2.81 3.88
C VAL A 107 9.78 -2.18 3.31
N HIS A 108 8.97 -2.98 2.63
CA HIS A 108 7.66 -2.55 2.13
C HIS A 108 6.54 -3.22 2.94
N VAL A 109 5.62 -2.44 3.49
CA VAL A 109 4.54 -2.90 4.38
C VAL A 109 3.16 -2.44 3.89
N GLY A 110 2.07 -3.00 4.43
CA GLY A 110 0.70 -2.56 4.12
C GLY A 110 0.07 -3.21 2.88
N TYR A 111 0.61 -4.34 2.44
CA TYR A 111 0.08 -5.12 1.32
C TYR A 111 -1.48 -5.23 1.37
N PRO A 112 -2.21 -4.93 0.27
CA PRO A 112 -1.75 -4.81 -1.12
C PRO A 112 -1.26 -3.43 -1.56
N ILE A 113 -1.40 -2.40 -0.72
CA ILE A 113 -0.89 -1.05 -1.01
C ILE A 113 0.44 -0.90 -0.26
N LEU A 114 1.54 -1.00 -1.00
CA LEU A 114 2.86 -1.01 -0.38
C LEU A 114 3.33 0.40 -0.05
N TRP A 115 3.77 0.57 1.20
CA TRP A 115 4.43 1.76 1.72
C TRP A 115 5.83 1.38 2.19
N GLU A 116 6.77 2.31 2.09
CA GLU A 116 8.11 2.12 2.63
C GLU A 116 8.10 2.26 4.16
N GLY A 117 8.75 1.32 4.83
CA GLY A 117 8.96 1.32 6.27
C GLY A 117 10.39 0.94 6.60
N LYS A 118 10.80 1.18 7.83
CA LYS A 118 12.10 0.76 8.36
C LYS A 118 11.87 -0.20 9.51
N VAL A 119 12.54 -1.34 9.49
CA VAL A 119 12.48 -2.32 10.59
C VAL A 119 13.21 -1.73 11.79
N THR A 120 12.53 -1.58 12.93
CA THR A 120 13.14 -1.10 14.17
C THR A 120 13.49 -2.26 15.11
N ALA A 121 12.64 -3.29 15.11
CA ALA A 121 12.79 -4.48 15.93
C ALA A 121 12.09 -5.68 15.28
N ILE A 122 12.51 -6.88 15.66
CA ILE A 122 11.87 -8.14 15.28
C ILE A 122 11.64 -8.95 16.54
N SER A 123 10.40 -9.40 16.70
CA SER A 123 9.98 -10.23 17.83
C SER A 123 9.66 -11.62 17.33
N GLU A 124 10.31 -12.60 17.95
CA GLU A 124 10.03 -14.01 17.80
C GLU A 124 9.47 -14.56 19.13
N THR A 125 9.04 -15.82 19.14
CA THR A 125 8.53 -16.50 20.31
C THR A 125 9.47 -16.40 21.51
N LEU A 126 10.77 -16.62 21.30
CA LEU A 126 11.76 -16.70 22.39
C LEU A 126 12.59 -15.42 22.57
N PHE A 127 12.84 -14.66 21.49
CA PHE A 127 13.77 -13.54 21.50
C PHE A 127 13.19 -12.30 20.82
N ASN A 128 13.59 -11.14 21.32
CA ASN A 128 13.37 -9.84 20.68
C ASN A 128 14.71 -9.28 20.22
N TYR A 129 14.81 -8.94 18.94
CA TYR A 129 15.96 -8.32 18.31
C TYR A 129 15.69 -6.83 18.11
N ASN A 130 16.45 -5.98 18.81
CA ASN A 130 16.30 -4.54 18.73
C ASN A 130 17.54 -3.90 18.12
N LEU A 131 17.35 -2.88 17.27
CA LEU A 131 18.45 -2.01 16.85
C LEU A 131 18.70 -0.96 17.93
N ASN A 132 19.90 -0.93 18.51
CA ASN A 132 20.27 0.16 19.40
C ASN A 132 20.56 1.43 18.58
N PRO A 133 19.82 2.54 18.78
CA PRO A 133 19.98 3.75 17.98
C PRO A 133 21.35 4.43 18.16
N HIS A 134 22.04 4.19 19.27
CA HIS A 134 23.32 4.83 19.56
C HIS A 134 24.53 4.10 18.97
N PHE A 135 24.45 2.78 18.83
CA PHE A 135 25.62 1.96 18.52
C PHE A 135 25.50 1.15 17.23
N GLN A 136 24.35 1.22 16.53
CA GLN A 136 24.07 0.34 15.38
C GLN A 136 24.38 -1.14 15.68
N CYS A 137 24.28 -1.53 16.96
CA CYS A 137 24.51 -2.89 17.40
C CYS A 137 23.16 -3.61 17.59
N PHE A 138 23.18 -4.90 17.31
CA PHE A 138 22.03 -5.78 17.54
C PHE A 138 22.07 -6.25 18.99
N CYS A 139 20.97 -6.00 19.71
CA CYS A 139 20.77 -6.56 21.03
C CYS A 139 19.64 -7.60 20.94
N SER A 140 19.95 -8.84 21.30
CA SER A 140 18.94 -9.85 21.58
C SER A 140 18.59 -9.82 23.06
N SER A 141 17.30 -9.72 23.37
CA SER A 141 16.77 -9.83 24.72
C SER A 141 15.77 -10.99 24.78
N PRO A 142 15.82 -11.86 25.80
CA PRO A 142 14.80 -12.87 26.02
C PRO A 142 13.41 -12.23 26.09
N ASN A 143 12.41 -12.92 25.56
CA ASN A 143 11.04 -12.39 25.59
C ASN A 143 10.48 -12.45 27.02
N ASP A 144 9.98 -11.32 27.53
CA ASP A 144 9.32 -11.25 28.83
C ASP A 144 7.89 -11.77 28.71
N GLY A 145 7.39 -12.48 29.73
CA GLY A 145 6.05 -13.07 29.74
C GLY A 145 4.93 -12.03 29.57
N LYS A 146 5.17 -10.76 29.93
CA LYS A 146 4.23 -9.66 29.66
C LYS A 146 4.24 -9.24 28.18
N ALA A 147 5.43 -9.11 27.59
CA ALA A 147 5.60 -8.75 26.19
C ALA A 147 4.99 -9.81 25.25
N TRP A 148 5.15 -11.09 25.60
CA TRP A 148 4.53 -12.22 24.90
C TRP A 148 3.00 -12.13 24.83
N LYS A 149 2.34 -11.78 25.95
CA LYS A 149 0.87 -11.63 25.97
C LYS A 149 0.39 -10.51 25.05
N THR A 150 1.07 -9.36 25.08
CA THR A 150 0.76 -8.24 24.20
C THR A 150 0.99 -8.61 22.74
N TRP A 151 2.09 -9.32 22.44
CA TRP A 151 2.39 -9.79 21.09
C TRP A 151 1.30 -10.74 20.56
N ASN A 152 0.89 -11.73 21.33
CA ASN A 152 -0.18 -12.66 20.94
C ASN A 152 -1.52 -11.94 20.70
N GLN A 153 -1.84 -10.96 21.54
CA GLN A 153 -3.07 -10.18 21.36
C GLN A 153 -3.02 -9.36 20.07
N ASN A 154 -1.91 -8.69 19.80
CA ASN A 154 -1.73 -7.92 18.57
C ASN A 154 -1.73 -8.82 17.33
N ALA A 155 -1.10 -10.01 17.40
CA ALA A 155 -1.07 -10.98 16.31
C ALA A 155 -2.48 -11.47 15.97
N HIS A 156 -3.30 -11.80 16.98
CA HIS A 156 -4.68 -12.21 16.78
C HIS A 156 -5.58 -11.07 16.27
N GLU A 157 -5.26 -9.81 16.56
CA GLU A 157 -6.02 -8.67 16.00
C GLU A 157 -5.74 -8.45 14.50
N ILE A 158 -4.63 -8.98 13.99
CA ILE A 158 -4.21 -8.85 12.59
C ILE A 158 -4.76 -10.00 11.71
N GLU A 159 -4.99 -11.18 12.30
CA GLU A 159 -5.53 -12.38 11.65
C GLU A 159 -7.06 -12.35 11.52
#